data_AF-A0AAU6BAH6-F1
#
_entry.id   AF-A0AAU6BAH6-F1
#
_cell.length_a   1.000
_cell.length_b   1.000
_cell.length_c   1.000
_cell.angle_alpha   90.00
_cell.angle_beta   90.00
_cell.angle_gamma   90.00
#
_symmetry.space_group_name_H-M   'P 1'
#
loop_
_entity.id
_entity.type
_entity.pdbx_description
1 polymer ?
#
loop_
_entity_poly.entity_id
_entity_poly.type
_entity_poly.pdbx_seq_one_letter_code
_entity_poly.pdbx_strand_id
1 'polypeptide(L)' 'MPSEWTADDVPMTGPQESYLRTLAQEIGRAVPGVMTRAQASCLIDELQQQTGRGTLSTTADDGTEFA' A
#
# COMPACT_ATOMS: atom_id res chain seq x y z
N MET A 1 -15.11 -18.00 12.79
CA MET A 1 -13.91 -17.39 12.20
C MET A 1 -14.04 -17.55 10.69
N PRO A 2 -14.31 -16.51 9.88
CA PRO A 2 -14.36 -16.70 8.44
C PRO A 2 -12.93 -16.65 7.88
N SER A 3 -12.29 -17.81 7.80
CA SER A 3 -10.96 -18.00 7.20
C SER A 3 -11.02 -18.23 5.68
N GLU A 4 -12.03 -17.70 4.98
CA GLU A 4 -12.29 -17.98 3.56
C GLU A 4 -12.54 -16.72 2.73
N TRP A 5 -11.83 -15.62 2.98
CA TRP A 5 -11.97 -14.45 2.11
C TRP A 5 -11.16 -14.63 0.82
N THR A 6 -11.89 -14.86 -0.28
CA THR A 6 -11.51 -15.15 -1.68
C THR A 6 -10.66 -14.09 -2.38
N ALA A 7 -9.95 -13.20 -1.67
CA ALA A 7 -9.19 -12.11 -2.31
C ALA A 7 -7.97 -12.58 -3.11
N ASP A 8 -7.53 -13.83 -2.91
CA ASP A 8 -6.36 -14.39 -3.58
C ASP A 8 -6.55 -14.55 -5.09
N ASP A 9 -7.77 -14.82 -5.60
CA ASP A 9 -8.04 -14.99 -7.05
C ASP A 9 -8.78 -13.81 -7.70
N VAL A 10 -9.19 -12.81 -6.93
CA VAL A 10 -9.91 -11.65 -7.48
C VAL A 10 -8.90 -10.80 -8.26
N PRO A 11 -9.16 -10.44 -9.53
CA PRO A 11 -8.26 -9.57 -10.28
C PRO A 11 -8.15 -8.20 -9.62
N MET A 12 -7.00 -7.55 -9.78
CA MET A 12 -6.81 -6.16 -9.37
C MET A 12 -7.91 -5.26 -9.96
N THR A 13 -8.41 -4.36 -9.12
CA THR A 13 -9.42 -3.38 -9.55
C THR A 13 -8.76 -2.18 -10.24
N GLY A 14 -9.45 -1.55 -11.20
CA GLY A 14 -8.95 -0.34 -11.86
C GLY A 14 -8.48 0.77 -10.90
N PRO A 15 -9.20 1.07 -9.79
CA PRO A 15 -8.72 2.02 -8.79
C PRO A 15 -7.39 1.64 -8.12
N GLN A 16 -7.20 0.34 -7.81
CA GLN A 16 -5.92 -0.13 -7.26
C GLN A 16 -4.78 0.04 -8.27
N GLU A 17 -5.01 -0.28 -9.56
CA GLU A 17 -4.00 -0.10 -10.62
C GLU A 17 -3.58 1.38 -10.74
N SER A 18 -4.56 2.28 -10.85
CA SER A 18 -4.32 3.72 -10.98
C SER A 18 -3.51 4.27 -9.81
N TYR A 19 -3.84 3.82 -8.60
CA TYR A 19 -3.15 4.26 -7.40
C TYR A 19 -1.73 3.72 -7.30
N LEU A 20 -1.51 2.43 -7.60
CA LEU A 20 -0.17 1.85 -7.69
C LEU A 20 0.70 2.62 -8.67
N ARG A 21 0.18 2.96 -9.86
CA ARG A 21 0.92 3.73 -10.86
C ARG A 21 1.35 5.10 -10.33
N THR A 22 0.47 5.76 -9.57
CA THR A 22 0.79 7.04 -8.93
C THR A 22 1.92 6.89 -7.92
N LEU A 23 1.80 5.92 -7.00
CA LEU A 23 2.81 5.69 -5.97
C LEU A 23 4.17 5.28 -6.56
N ALA A 24 4.16 4.43 -7.60
CA ALA A 24 5.37 3.95 -8.22
C ALA A 24 6.08 5.03 -9.04
N GLN A 25 5.33 5.94 -9.70
CA GLN A 25 5.90 7.10 -10.40
C GLN A 25 6.70 8.01 -9.47
N GLU A 26 6.21 8.24 -8.25
CA GLU A 26 6.85 9.12 -7.26
C GLU A 26 8.24 8.65 -6.83
N ILE A 27 8.47 7.34 -6.81
CA ILE A 27 9.76 6.72 -6.44
C ILE A 27 10.50 6.12 -7.65
N GLY A 28 10.00 6.34 -8.87
CA GLY A 28 10.60 5.82 -10.10
C GLY A 28 10.60 4.29 -10.22
N ARG A 29 9.61 3.59 -9.63
CA ARG A 29 9.47 2.12 -9.67
C ARG A 29 8.45 1.68 -10.72
N ALA A 30 8.59 0.45 -11.22
CA ALA A 30 7.60 -0.18 -12.11
C ALA A 30 6.53 -0.94 -11.31
N VAL A 31 5.30 -0.94 -11.81
CA VAL A 31 4.18 -1.72 -11.26
C VAL A 31 3.91 -2.92 -12.17
N PRO A 32 3.77 -4.15 -11.62
CA PRO A 32 3.34 -5.29 -12.41
C PRO A 32 1.94 -5.06 -13.01
N GLY A 33 1.71 -5.45 -14.27
CA GLY A 33 0.41 -5.24 -14.93
C GLY A 33 -0.66 -6.29 -14.57
N VAL A 34 -0.26 -7.46 -14.10
CA VAL A 34 -1.18 -8.56 -13.75
C VAL A 34 -0.94 -8.92 -12.30
N MET A 35 -1.93 -8.65 -11.45
CA MET A 35 -1.91 -9.02 -10.05
C MET A 35 -3.33 -9.18 -9.52
N THR A 36 -3.45 -9.85 -8.38
CA THR A 36 -4.72 -10.03 -7.69
C THR A 36 -5.03 -8.81 -6.84
N ARG A 37 -6.27 -8.64 -6.42
CA ARG A 37 -6.71 -7.55 -5.54
C ARG A 37 -5.91 -7.57 -4.22
N ALA A 38 -5.65 -8.75 -3.67
CA ALA A 38 -4.86 -8.93 -2.47
C ALA A 38 -3.40 -8.48 -2.68
N GLN A 39 -2.77 -8.93 -3.77
CA GLN A 39 -1.41 -8.52 -4.13
C GLN A 39 -1.33 -7.01 -4.37
N ALA A 40 -2.30 -6.42 -5.06
CA ALA A 40 -2.38 -4.99 -5.29
C ALA A 40 -2.48 -4.20 -3.98
N SER A 41 -3.34 -4.63 -3.05
CA SER A 41 -3.45 -4.02 -1.74
C SER A 41 -2.15 -4.10 -0.93
N CYS A 42 -1.45 -5.24 -0.97
CA CYS A 42 -0.17 -5.41 -0.27
C CYS A 42 0.91 -4.49 -0.87
N LEU A 43 1.00 -4.40 -2.19
CA LEU A 43 1.95 -3.54 -2.87
C LEU A 43 1.65 -2.05 -2.65
N ILE A 44 0.36 -1.67 -2.57
CA ILE A 44 -0.04 -0.29 -2.22
C ILE A 44 0.52 0.09 -0.84
N ASP A 45 0.38 -0.80 0.15
CA ASP A 45 0.87 -0.55 1.51
C ASP A 45 2.40 -0.36 1.53
N GLU A 46 3.14 -1.25 0.86
CA GLU A 46 4.59 -1.14 0.68
C GLU A 46 4.99 0.20 0.03
N LEU A 47 4.33 0.59 -1.05
CA LEU A 47 4.65 1.82 -1.77
C LEU A 47 4.22 3.08 -1.01
N GLN A 48 3.14 3.03 -0.22
CA GLN A 48 2.77 4.12 0.67
C GLN A 48 3.83 4.37 1.75
N GLN A 49 4.38 3.31 2.33
CA GLN A 49 5.46 3.42 3.30
C GLN A 49 6.72 4.04 2.67
N GLN A 50 7.09 3.59 1.46
CA GLN A 50 8.24 4.14 0.73
C GLN A 50 8.05 5.60 0.29
N THR A 51 6.83 6.01 -0.02
CA THR A 51 6.49 7.39 -0.40
C THR A 51 6.25 8.32 0.79
N GLY A 52 6.36 7.82 2.04
CA GLY A 52 6.11 8.61 3.25
C GLY A 52 4.63 8.91 3.52
N ARG A 53 3.70 8.15 2.90
CA ARG A 53 2.24 8.29 3.05
C ARG A 53 1.59 7.21 3.92
N GLY A 54 2.35 6.18 4.30
CA GLY A 54 1.86 5.12 5.18
C GLY A 54 1.36 5.75 6.48
N THR A 55 0.09 5.50 6.81
CA THR A 55 -0.53 6.04 8.02
C THR A 55 0.34 5.67 9.21
N LEU A 56 0.86 6.69 9.88
CA LEU A 56 1.49 6.60 11.19
C LEU A 56 0.60 5.72 12.09
N SER A 57 0.93 4.43 12.24
CA SER A 57 0.70 3.77 13.51
C SER A 57 1.52 4.57 14.49
N THR A 58 0.83 5.44 15.22
CA THR A 58 1.39 6.47 16.09
C THR A 58 2.67 5.98 16.75
N THR A 59 3.80 6.59 16.38
CA THR A 59 4.97 6.59 17.24
C THR A 59 4.57 7.39 18.46
N ALA A 60 4.08 6.69 19.48
CA ALA A 60 4.18 7.13 20.84
C ALA A 60 5.66 7.01 21.24
N ASP A 61 6.51 7.88 20.69
CA ASP A 61 7.85 8.23 21.19
C ASP A 61 8.46 9.31 20.25
N ASP A 62 8.03 10.56 20.41
CA ASP A 62 8.91 11.69 20.13
C ASP A 62 8.67 12.71 21.23
N GLY A 63 9.39 12.51 22.33
CA GLY A 63 9.51 13.44 23.42
C GLY A 63 10.33 14.66 23.01
N THR A 64 9.80 15.50 22.13
CA THR A 64 10.31 16.87 22.00
C THR A 64 9.77 17.71 23.16
N GLU A 65 10.48 17.62 24.29
CA GLU A 65 10.48 18.63 25.34
C GLU A 65 10.95 19.96 24.72
N PHE A 66 10.01 20.89 24.53
CA PHE A 66 10.35 22.30 24.39
C PHE A 66 10.51 22.87 25.80
N ALA A 67 11.75 22.84 26.30
CA ALA A 67 12.22 23.69 27.38
C ALA A 67 12.80 24.99 26.82
#